data_AF-A0A511QZ13-F1
#
_entry.id   AF-A0A511QZ13-F1
#
_cell.length_a   1.000
_cell.length_b   1.000
_cell.length_c   1.000
_cell.angle_alpha   90.00
_cell.angle_beta   90.00
_cell.angle_gamma   90.00
#
_symmetry.space_group_name_H-M   'P 1'
#
loop_
_entity.id
_entity.type
_entity.pdbx_description
1 polymer ?
#
loop_
_entity_poly.entity_id
_entity_poly.type
_entity_poly.pdbx_seq_one_letter_code
_entity_poly.pdbx_strand_id
1 'polypeptide(L)'
;MSANLRERIKNLLEQTLKSCELNEYVIASEYLSPLGSAIREAERRVDIAVLKKEKNDLKPYLYIECKEQKTSGSAEDKLFRALEEAKRDRLLGVHSIVVFAGAGFRQSYERWAMVEGFVREEYADLWLKRFFCRD
;
A
#
# COMPACT_ATOMS: atom_id res chain seq x y z
N MET A 1 23.28 -3.11 -0.37
CA MET A 1 22.21 -2.27 -0.95
C MET A 1 20.94 -2.52 -0.14
N SER A 2 20.32 -1.50 0.45
CA SER A 2 19.00 -1.74 1.07
C SER A 2 18.00 -2.02 -0.04
N ALA A 3 17.22 -3.09 0.05
CA ALA A 3 16.10 -3.34 -0.85
C ALA A 3 15.20 -2.09 -0.91
N ASN A 4 14.51 -1.84 -2.02
CA ASN A 4 13.56 -0.72 -2.15
C ASN A 4 12.34 -0.98 -1.22
N LEU A 5 11.73 0.06 -0.62
CA LEU A 5 10.57 -0.06 0.29
C LEU A 5 9.50 -1.05 -0.20
N ARG A 6 9.12 -0.99 -1.48
CA ARG A 6 8.14 -1.90 -2.10
C ARG A 6 8.51 -3.37 -1.92
N GLU A 7 9.78 -3.71 -2.10
CA GLU A 7 10.27 -5.08 -1.96
C GLU A 7 10.24 -5.54 -0.51
N ARG A 8 10.60 -4.65 0.43
CA ARG A 8 10.53 -4.93 1.87
C ARG A 8 9.09 -5.19 2.33
N ILE A 9 8.15 -4.35 1.90
CA ILE A 9 6.72 -4.51 2.21
C ILE A 9 6.12 -5.74 1.52
N LYS A 10 6.53 -6.03 0.28
CA LYS A 10 6.12 -7.25 -0.42
C LYS A 10 6.56 -8.51 0.34
N ASN A 11 7.83 -8.58 0.74
CA ASN A 11 8.36 -9.73 1.47
C ASN A 11 7.65 -9.91 2.82
N LEU A 12 7.37 -8.81 3.51
CA LEU A 12 6.64 -8.82 4.77
C LEU A 12 5.20 -9.32 4.60
N LEU A 13 4.54 -8.88 3.53
CA LEU A 13 3.19 -9.32 3.16
C LEU A 13 3.17 -10.81 2.79
N GLU A 14 4.13 -11.30 2.01
CA GLU A 14 4.30 -12.73 1.70
C GLU A 14 4.45 -13.57 2.98
N GLN A 15 5.31 -13.12 3.91
CA GLN A 15 5.50 -13.77 5.20
C GLN A 15 4.22 -13.77 6.03
N THR A 16 3.51 -12.64 6.07
CA THR A 16 2.26 -12.51 6.83
C THR A 16 1.20 -13.46 6.31
N LEU A 17 0.93 -13.45 4.99
CA LEU A 17 -0.07 -14.33 4.37
C LEU A 17 0.28 -15.80 4.58
N LYS A 18 1.56 -16.17 4.44
CA LYS A 18 2.03 -17.53 4.71
C LYS A 18 1.83 -17.92 6.18
N SER A 19 2.17 -17.04 7.12
CA SER A 19 2.06 -17.31 8.56
C SER A 19 0.62 -17.47 9.04
N CYS A 20 -0.32 -16.87 8.32
CA CYS A 20 -1.75 -16.90 8.64
C CYS A 20 -2.54 -17.88 7.75
N GLU A 21 -1.83 -18.75 7.02
CA GLU A 21 -2.39 -19.83 6.19
C GLU A 21 -3.37 -19.34 5.09
N LEU A 22 -3.18 -18.10 4.63
CA LEU A 22 -4.07 -17.39 3.72
C LEU A 22 -3.75 -17.67 2.23
N ASN A 23 -3.89 -18.94 1.83
CA ASN A 23 -3.54 -19.45 0.49
C ASN A 23 -4.46 -18.97 -0.65
N GLU A 24 -5.61 -18.39 -0.31
CA GLU A 24 -6.54 -17.79 -1.26
C GLU A 24 -6.08 -16.42 -1.78
N TYR A 25 -5.04 -15.83 -1.19
CA TYR A 25 -4.52 -14.54 -1.59
C TYR A 25 -3.27 -14.66 -2.47
N VAL A 26 -3.14 -13.75 -3.44
CA VAL A 26 -2.02 -13.68 -4.38
C VAL A 26 -1.49 -12.24 -4.42
N ILE A 27 -0.18 -12.07 -4.41
CA ILE A 27 0.45 -10.74 -4.45
C ILE A 27 0.91 -10.44 -5.88
N ALA A 28 0.56 -9.25 -6.37
CA ALA A 28 1.02 -8.70 -7.63
C ALA A 28 1.76 -7.38 -7.40
N SER A 29 2.87 -7.16 -8.10
CA SER A 29 3.63 -5.91 -8.07
C SER A 29 3.35 -5.09 -9.33
N GLU A 30 3.34 -3.76 -9.21
CA GLU A 30 3.07 -2.83 -10.33
C GLU A 30 1.76 -3.17 -11.06
N TYR A 31 0.76 -3.57 -10.28
CA TYR A 31 -0.53 -4.06 -10.75
C TYR A 31 -1.33 -2.95 -11.40
N LEU A 32 -1.85 -3.21 -12.59
CA LEU A 32 -2.73 -2.28 -13.30
C LEU A 32 -4.12 -2.31 -12.66
N SER A 33 -4.48 -1.25 -11.95
CA SER A 33 -5.78 -1.13 -11.27
C SER A 33 -6.91 -1.00 -12.31
N PRO A 34 -7.94 -1.87 -12.27
CA PRO A 34 -9.12 -1.75 -13.12
C PRO A 34 -9.98 -0.52 -12.76
N LEU A 35 -9.72 0.14 -11.62
CA LEU A 35 -10.47 1.31 -11.16
C LEU A 35 -9.98 2.64 -11.78
N GLY A 36 -8.86 2.60 -12.51
CA GLY A 36 -8.22 3.79 -13.08
C GLY A 36 -7.59 4.70 -12.02
N SER A 37 -7.39 5.97 -12.37
CA SER A 37 -6.86 7.01 -11.47
C SER A 37 -7.94 8.04 -11.14
N ALA A 38 -7.94 8.53 -9.89
CA ALA A 38 -8.74 9.70 -9.49
C ALA A 38 -8.17 11.01 -10.05
N ILE A 39 -6.87 11.02 -10.35
CA ILE A 39 -6.07 12.24 -10.57
C ILE A 39 -5.61 12.35 -12.03
N ARG A 40 -5.62 11.25 -12.79
CA ARG A 40 -5.19 11.18 -14.20
C ARG A 40 -6.28 10.53 -15.04
N GLU A 41 -6.45 10.98 -16.28
CA GLU A 41 -7.29 10.33 -17.30
C GLU A 41 -6.63 9.04 -17.89
N ALA A 42 -5.74 8.40 -17.13
CA ALA A 42 -4.89 7.31 -17.61
C ALA A 42 -4.93 6.09 -16.67
N GLU A 43 -4.46 4.97 -17.21
CA GLU A 43 -4.19 3.73 -16.49
C GLU A 43 -3.32 3.97 -15.23
N ARG A 44 -3.73 3.41 -14.09
CA ARG A 44 -3.02 3.52 -12.82
C ARG A 44 -2.38 2.19 -12.44
N ARG A 45 -1.09 2.21 -12.16
CA ARG A 45 -0.39 1.11 -11.50
C ARG A 45 -0.27 1.38 -10.01
N VAL A 46 -0.60 0.38 -9.20
CA VAL A 46 -0.34 0.37 -7.76
C VAL A 46 0.94 -0.39 -7.48
N ASP A 47 1.71 0.03 -6.48
CA ASP A 47 2.99 -0.62 -6.17
C ASP A 47 2.81 -2.10 -5.83
N ILE A 48 1.83 -2.42 -4.98
CA ILE A 48 1.49 -3.80 -4.60
C ILE A 48 -0.04 -3.94 -4.55
N ALA A 49 -0.54 -5.04 -5.11
CA ALA A 49 -1.92 -5.48 -4.96
C ALA A 49 -1.96 -6.87 -4.32
N VAL A 50 -2.82 -7.05 -3.32
CA VAL A 50 -3.27 -8.34 -2.84
C VAL A 50 -4.57 -8.66 -3.56
N LEU A 51 -4.58 -9.76 -4.30
CA LEU A 51 -5.73 -10.28 -5.00
C LEU A 51 -6.30 -11.47 -4.23
N LYS A 52 -7.60 -11.51 -4.04
CA LYS A 52 -8.31 -12.65 -3.43
C LYS A 52 -8.87 -13.54 -4.53
N LYS A 53 -8.66 -14.84 -4.42
CA LYS A 53 -9.31 -15.84 -5.27
C LYS A 53 -10.78 -15.91 -4.89
N GLU A 54 -11.64 -15.55 -5.84
CA GLU A 54 -13.08 -15.65 -5.71
C GLU A 54 -13.63 -16.48 -6.87
N LYS A 55 -14.09 -17.70 -6.57
CA LYS A 55 -14.48 -18.70 -7.58
C LYS A 55 -13.33 -18.95 -8.56
N ASN A 56 -13.40 -18.35 -9.75
CA ASN A 56 -12.44 -18.50 -10.84
C ASN A 56 -11.69 -17.20 -11.18
N ASP A 57 -11.99 -16.09 -10.47
CA ASP A 57 -11.39 -14.78 -10.72
C ASP A 57 -10.45 -14.38 -9.59
N LEU A 58 -9.46 -13.55 -9.91
CA LEU A 58 -8.67 -12.80 -8.95
C LEU A 58 -9.25 -11.39 -8.83
N LYS A 59 -9.80 -11.06 -7.66
CA LYS A 59 -10.35 -9.72 -7.38
C LYS A 59 -9.40 -8.93 -6.49
N PRO A 60 -9.17 -7.63 -6.75
CA PRO A 60 -8.42 -6.78 -5.85
C PRO A 60 -9.03 -6.76 -4.45
N TYR A 61 -8.23 -7.03 -3.43
CA TYR A 61 -8.64 -7.01 -2.03
C TYR A 61 -7.98 -5.86 -1.28
N LEU A 62 -6.66 -5.69 -1.44
CA LEU A 62 -5.89 -4.61 -0.82
C LEU A 62 -4.89 -4.03 -1.81
N TYR A 63 -4.85 -2.71 -1.94
CA TYR A 63 -3.78 -1.98 -2.58
C TYR A 63 -2.84 -1.35 -1.54
N ILE A 64 -1.56 -1.37 -1.86
CA ILE A 64 -0.52 -0.76 -1.04
C ILE A 64 0.34 0.11 -1.95
N GLU A 65 0.33 1.41 -1.70
CA GLU A 65 1.21 2.36 -2.35
C GLU A 65 2.43 2.64 -1.45
N CYS A 66 3.63 2.59 -2.01
CA CYS A 66 4.87 2.79 -1.26
C CYS A 66 5.47 4.18 -1.55
N LYS A 67 5.88 4.89 -0.49
CA LYS A 67 6.49 6.23 -0.58
C LYS A 67 7.75 6.30 0.28
N GLU A 68 8.91 6.23 -0.36
CA GLU A 68 10.20 6.35 0.31
C GLU A 68 10.87 7.68 -0.04
N GLN A 69 11.30 8.44 0.97
CA GLN A 69 11.98 9.71 0.79
C GLN A 69 13.25 9.77 1.65
N LYS A 70 14.42 9.78 1.00
CA LYS A 70 15.73 9.82 1.69
C LYS A 70 16.21 11.24 2.00
N THR A 71 15.85 12.20 1.15
CA THR A 71 16.22 13.62 1.27
C THR A 71 14.98 14.50 1.13
N SER A 72 14.98 15.68 1.77
CA SER A 72 13.89 16.64 1.65
C SER A 72 13.66 17.06 0.19
N GLY A 73 12.41 17.17 -0.25
CA GLY A 73 12.03 17.43 -1.64
C GLY A 73 10.55 17.20 -1.92
N SER A 74 10.16 17.22 -3.21
CA SER A 74 8.77 17.23 -3.72
C SER A 74 7.95 15.95 -3.51
N ALA A 75 8.41 15.00 -2.68
CA ALA A 75 7.64 13.80 -2.38
C ALA A 75 6.44 14.08 -1.44
N GLU A 76 6.37 15.28 -0.85
CA GLU A 76 5.21 15.78 -0.09
C GLU A 76 3.94 15.85 -0.99
N ASP A 77 4.06 16.37 -2.22
CA ASP A 77 2.95 16.39 -3.19
C ASP A 77 2.49 14.98 -3.58
N LYS A 78 3.40 14.00 -3.52
CA LYS A 78 3.09 12.61 -3.84
C LYS A 78 2.26 11.94 -2.74
N LEU A 79 2.37 12.40 -1.48
CA LEU A 79 1.57 11.87 -0.39
C LEU A 79 0.10 12.28 -0.53
N PHE A 80 -0.19 13.54 -0.85
CA PHE A 80 -1.57 13.99 -1.09
C PHE A 80 -2.24 13.22 -2.22
N ARG A 81 -1.51 12.99 -3.33
CA ARG A 81 -2.05 12.20 -4.45
C ARG A 81 -2.31 10.75 -4.04
N ALA A 82 -1.40 10.14 -3.29
CA ALA A 82 -1.58 8.78 -2.79
C ALA A 82 -2.79 8.68 -1.84
N LEU A 83 -3.05 9.71 -1.04
CA LEU A 83 -4.23 9.77 -0.16
C LEU A 83 -5.53 9.76 -0.95
N GLU A 84 -5.65 10.65 -1.94
CA GLU A 84 -6.88 10.78 -2.73
C GLU A 84 -7.17 9.52 -3.56
N GLU A 85 -6.12 8.90 -4.12
CA GLU A 85 -6.23 7.58 -4.77
C GLU A 85 -6.67 6.50 -3.78
N ALA A 86 -6.08 6.43 -2.59
CA ALA A 86 -6.45 5.45 -1.57
C ALA A 86 -7.87 5.67 -1.02
N LYS A 87 -8.34 6.92 -0.93
CA LYS A 87 -9.74 7.23 -0.60
C LYS A 87 -10.68 6.72 -1.68
N ARG A 88 -10.37 6.97 -2.96
CA ARG A 88 -11.18 6.48 -4.08
C ARG A 88 -11.25 4.96 -4.12
N ASP A 89 -10.11 4.28 -3.98
CA ASP A 89 -10.06 2.81 -3.98
C ASP A 89 -11.02 2.25 -2.91
N ARG A 90 -10.96 2.81 -1.70
CA ARG A 90 -11.85 2.44 -0.58
C ARG A 90 -13.32 2.68 -0.90
N LEU A 91 -13.64 3.82 -1.52
CA LEU A 91 -15.02 4.12 -1.97
C LEU A 91 -15.53 3.14 -3.03
N LEU A 92 -14.64 2.62 -3.87
CA LEU A 92 -14.95 1.65 -4.93
C LEU A 92 -14.83 0.19 -4.45
N GLY A 93 -14.68 -0.03 -3.14
CA GLY A 93 -14.76 -1.36 -2.52
C GLY A 93 -13.44 -2.12 -2.42
N VAL A 94 -12.30 -1.49 -2.71
CA VAL A 94 -10.97 -2.10 -2.53
C VAL A 94 -10.27 -1.46 -1.35
N HIS A 95 -9.78 -2.26 -0.38
CA HIS A 95 -8.98 -1.71 0.70
C HIS A 95 -7.72 -1.05 0.13
N SER A 96 -7.28 0.07 0.68
CA SER A 96 -6.11 0.78 0.15
C SER A 96 -5.39 1.53 1.26
N ILE A 97 -4.07 1.33 1.33
CA ILE A 97 -3.19 2.00 2.28
C ILE A 97 -1.98 2.59 1.57
N VAL A 98 -1.37 3.57 2.23
CA VAL A 98 -0.08 4.12 1.83
C VAL A 98 0.93 3.78 2.92
N VAL A 99 2.02 3.12 2.52
CA VAL A 99 3.16 2.84 3.39
C VAL A 99 4.28 3.81 3.06
N PHE A 100 4.86 4.46 4.08
CA PHE A 100 5.93 5.43 3.88
C PHE A 100 7.15 5.20 4.77
N ALA A 101 8.31 5.61 4.27
CA ALA A 101 9.61 5.42 4.92
C ALA A 101 10.65 6.49 4.54
N GLY A 102 11.71 6.55 5.35
CA GLY A 102 12.86 7.42 5.12
C GLY A 102 12.78 8.75 5.88
N ALA A 103 13.95 9.32 6.18
CA ALA A 103 14.11 10.51 7.02
C ALA A 103 13.93 11.84 6.25
N GLY A 104 13.60 11.78 4.96
CA GLY A 104 13.47 12.96 4.12
C GLY A 104 12.12 13.67 4.25
N PHE A 105 11.13 13.06 4.90
CA PHE A 105 9.85 13.70 5.19
C PHE A 105 10.00 14.69 6.36
N ARG A 106 9.42 15.88 6.21
CA ARG A 106 9.34 16.82 7.34
C ARG A 106 8.39 16.24 8.39
N GLN A 107 8.71 16.46 9.67
CA GLN A 107 7.91 15.95 10.79
C GLN A 107 6.43 16.36 10.72
N SER A 108 6.11 17.54 10.20
CA SER A 108 4.72 17.98 9.99
C SER A 108 3.96 17.09 9.01
N TYR A 109 4.62 16.66 7.92
CA TYR A 109 4.05 15.77 6.92
C TYR A 109 3.95 14.34 7.41
N GLU A 110 4.93 13.87 8.20
CA GLU A 110 4.83 12.56 8.84
C GLU A 110 3.62 12.48 9.77
N ARG A 111 3.43 13.51 10.62
CA ARG A 111 2.28 13.60 11.52
C ARG A 111 0.96 13.69 10.76
N TRP A 112 0.90 14.52 9.72
CA TRP A 112 -0.27 14.62 8.85
C TRP A 112 -0.59 13.26 8.20
N ALA A 113 0.40 12.59 7.62
CA ALA A 113 0.23 11.29 7.00
C ALA A 113 -0.32 10.25 8.00
N MET A 114 0.17 10.25 9.24
CA MET A 114 -0.36 9.38 10.29
C MET A 114 -1.84 9.66 10.62
N VAL A 115 -2.24 10.93 10.66
CA VAL A 115 -3.66 11.33 10.89
C VAL A 115 -4.55 10.87 9.74
N GLU A 116 -4.06 10.91 8.51
CA GLU A 116 -4.77 10.43 7.31
C GLU A 116 -4.79 8.90 7.17
N GLY A 117 -4.16 8.18 8.10
CA GLY A 117 -4.13 6.72 8.15
C GLY A 117 -3.01 6.07 7.34
N PHE A 118 -1.94 6.81 7.02
CA PHE A 118 -0.76 6.22 6.38
C PHE A 118 0.03 5.41 7.41
N VAL A 119 0.67 4.34 6.94
CA VAL A 119 1.43 3.42 7.77
C VAL A 119 2.91 3.71 7.63
N ARG A 120 3.61 4.08 8.71
CA ARG A 120 5.08 4.07 8.67
C ARG A 120 5.58 2.65 8.55
N GLU A 121 6.63 2.44 7.76
CA GLU A 121 7.22 1.12 7.54
C GLU A 121 7.49 0.34 8.84
N GLU A 122 7.96 1.02 9.89
CA GLU A 122 8.22 0.41 11.20
C GLU A 122 6.99 -0.23 11.86
N TYR A 123 5.77 0.15 11.45
CA TYR A 123 4.50 -0.41 11.92
C TYR A 123 3.82 -1.31 10.89
N ALA A 124 4.39 -1.50 9.71
CA ALA A 124 3.76 -2.25 8.63
C ALA A 124 3.50 -3.72 9.02
N ASP A 125 4.39 -4.34 9.79
CA ASP A 125 4.24 -5.74 10.23
C ASP A 125 3.01 -5.90 11.12
N LEU A 126 2.92 -5.06 12.15
CA LEU A 126 1.78 -5.07 13.07
C LEU A 126 0.47 -4.78 12.34
N TRP A 127 0.48 -3.80 11.42
CA TRP A 127 -0.72 -3.46 10.64
C TRP A 127 -1.18 -4.62 9.77
N LEU A 128 -0.27 -5.24 9.02
CA LEU A 128 -0.57 -6.36 8.12
C LEU A 128 -1.07 -7.57 8.90
N LYS A 129 -0.43 -7.91 10.02
CA LYS A 129 -0.89 -8.99 10.91
C LYS A 129 -2.30 -8.71 11.44
N ARG A 130 -2.56 -7.52 11.95
CA ARG A 130 -3.90 -7.14 12.45
C ARG A 130 -4.97 -7.15 11.36
N PHE A 131 -4.59 -6.85 10.12
CA PHE A 131 -5.52 -6.80 8.99
C PHE A 131 -5.87 -8.19 8.46
N PHE A 132 -4.89 -9.08 8.36
CA PHE A 132 -5.05 -10.40 7.73
C PHE A 132 -5.29 -11.52 8.72
N CYS A 133 -4.59 -11.51 9.84
CA CYS A 133 -4.62 -12.59 10.81
C CYS A 133 -5.76 -12.30 11.79
N ARG A 134 -6.75 -13.21 11.83
CA ARG A 134 -7.76 -13.21 12.88
C ARG A 134 -7.11 -13.82 14.12
N ASP A 135 -7.15 -13.10 15.24
CA ASP A 135 -6.88 -13.67 16.57
C ASP A 135 -7.87 -14.81 16.85
#